data_AF-A0A2X2BJD8-F1
#
_entry.id   AF-A0A2X2BJD8-F1
#
_cell.length_a   1.000
_cell.length_b   1.000
_cell.length_c   1.000
_cell.angle_alpha   90.00
_cell.angle_beta   90.00
_cell.angle_gamma   90.00
#
_symmetry.space_group_name_H-M   'P 1'
#
loop_
_entity.id
_entity.type
_entity.pdbx_description
1 polymer ?
#
loop_
_entity_poly.entity_id
_entity_poly.type
_entity_poly.pdbx_seq_one_letter_code
_entity_poly.pdbx_strand_id
1 'polypeptide(L)'
;MNKKLTLTLCASLFLLSAGAMVYATMGSDEDETQPFAYPPTKVALATAQSAELPNTMHGVGELEAARQVYLAAETNGRIATIHFASGQTVTAGQILVKLNDEPEQAELLRLQAQLTNAEKLYSRTRQLYSKNVAAAAQLDSTLSERDMIVASIREVKARIAQKTIKAPFDGIVGIKLVHEGQYLNAGERVCLISGCKPLKT
;
A
#
# COMPACT_ATOMS: atom_id res chain seq x y z
N MET A 1 -125.71 18.09 -42.23
CA MET A 1 -125.86 16.62 -42.31
C MET A 1 -125.11 16.12 -43.54
N ASN A 2 -123.91 15.54 -43.40
CA ASN A 2 -123.20 14.88 -44.50
C ASN A 2 -122.43 13.67 -43.99
N LYS A 3 -122.95 12.47 -44.35
CA LYS A 3 -122.55 11.11 -43.95
C LYS A 3 -121.09 10.69 -44.31
N LYS A 4 -120.23 11.62 -44.73
CA LYS A 4 -118.84 11.34 -45.15
C LYS A 4 -117.82 11.40 -44.01
N LEU A 5 -118.13 12.12 -42.92
CA LEU A 5 -117.20 12.30 -41.78
C LEU A 5 -117.17 11.09 -40.82
N THR A 6 -118.25 10.32 -40.75
CA THR A 6 -118.33 9.11 -39.90
C THR A 6 -117.62 7.90 -40.54
N LEU A 7 -117.51 7.86 -41.87
CA LEU A 7 -116.88 6.74 -42.59
C LEU A 7 -115.35 6.79 -42.50
N THR A 8 -114.76 7.99 -42.50
CA THR A 8 -113.30 8.18 -42.38
C THR A 8 -112.80 7.96 -40.94
N LEU A 9 -113.65 8.19 -39.93
CA LEU A 9 -113.32 7.94 -38.52
C LEU A 9 -113.29 6.44 -38.18
N CYS A 10 -114.14 5.62 -38.81
CA CYS A 10 -114.10 4.15 -38.65
C CYS A 10 -112.91 3.52 -39.37
N ALA A 11 -112.48 4.07 -40.52
CA ALA A 11 -111.33 3.55 -41.26
C ALA A 11 -109.99 3.80 -40.54
N SER A 12 -109.83 4.93 -39.84
CA SER A 12 -108.62 5.19 -39.03
C SER A 12 -108.57 4.35 -37.75
N LEU A 13 -109.72 4.05 -37.14
CA LEU A 13 -109.79 3.19 -35.95
C LEU A 13 -109.39 1.74 -36.26
N PHE A 14 -109.71 1.24 -37.47
CA PHE A 14 -109.36 -0.12 -37.90
C PHE A 14 -107.87 -0.28 -38.25
N LEU A 15 -107.23 0.78 -38.76
CA LEU A 15 -105.79 0.81 -39.02
C LEU A 15 -104.96 0.84 -37.72
N LEU A 16 -105.46 1.51 -36.68
CA LEU A 16 -104.83 1.54 -35.35
C LEU A 16 -104.96 0.19 -34.61
N SER A 17 -106.09 -0.51 -34.73
CA SER A 17 -106.25 -1.84 -34.11
C SER A 17 -105.39 -2.91 -34.79
N ALA A 18 -105.18 -2.83 -36.11
CA ALA A 18 -104.33 -3.76 -36.83
C ALA A 18 -102.83 -3.57 -36.48
N GLY A 19 -102.39 -2.32 -36.25
CA GLY A 19 -101.02 -2.02 -35.83
C GLY A 19 -100.69 -2.55 -34.43
N ALA A 20 -101.64 -2.51 -33.50
CA ALA A 20 -101.46 -3.03 -32.14
C ALA A 20 -101.33 -4.57 -32.10
N MET A 21 -102.01 -5.27 -33.01
CA MET A 21 -101.98 -6.74 -33.06
C MET A 21 -100.64 -7.29 -33.60
N VAL A 22 -99.96 -6.55 -34.48
CA VAL A 22 -98.64 -6.92 -35.00
C VAL A 22 -97.52 -6.62 -33.99
N TYR A 23 -97.68 -5.60 -33.15
CA TYR A 23 -96.71 -5.30 -32.08
C TYR A 23 -96.76 -6.32 -30.93
N ALA A 24 -97.90 -6.96 -30.69
CA ALA A 24 -98.08 -7.95 -29.63
C ALA A 24 -97.49 -9.33 -29.97
N THR A 25 -97.15 -9.60 -31.23
CA THR A 25 -96.56 -10.90 -31.66
C THR A 25 -95.03 -10.86 -31.82
N MET A 26 -94.39 -9.75 -31.43
CA MET A 26 -92.92 -9.58 -31.44
C MET A 26 -92.42 -9.22 -30.03
N GLY A 27 -92.76 -10.04 -29.03
CA GLY A 27 -92.03 -10.11 -27.76
C GLY A 27 -90.95 -11.18 -27.90
N SER A 28 -89.67 -10.80 -28.00
CA SER A 28 -88.73 -10.55 -26.88
C SER A 28 -88.28 -11.85 -26.22
N ASP A 29 -87.30 -12.50 -26.83
CA ASP A 29 -86.48 -13.55 -26.22
C ASP A 29 -85.64 -12.92 -25.10
N GLU A 30 -85.94 -13.28 -23.85
CA GLU A 30 -85.13 -13.00 -22.68
C GLU A 30 -83.97 -13.99 -22.62
N ASP A 31 -82.76 -13.52 -22.92
CA ASP A 31 -81.52 -14.30 -22.79
C ASP A 31 -81.11 -14.36 -21.29
N GLU A 32 -81.22 -15.54 -20.68
CA GLU A 32 -80.73 -15.82 -19.33
C GLU A 32 -79.19 -15.66 -19.25
N THR A 33 -78.72 -14.81 -18.33
CA THR A 33 -77.29 -14.62 -18.06
C THR A 33 -76.77 -15.65 -17.06
N GLN A 34 -76.02 -16.64 -17.54
CA GLN A 34 -75.24 -17.56 -16.70
C GLN A 34 -73.93 -16.88 -16.21
N PRO A 35 -73.51 -17.05 -14.94
CA PRO A 35 -72.25 -16.51 -14.46
C PRO A 35 -71.06 -17.33 -14.99
N PHE A 36 -70.14 -16.68 -15.70
CA PHE A 36 -68.91 -17.32 -16.19
C PHE A 36 -67.96 -17.69 -15.04
N ALA A 37 -67.71 -18.99 -14.84
CA ALA A 37 -66.62 -19.51 -14.01
C ALA A 37 -65.39 -19.80 -14.88
N TYR A 38 -64.27 -19.13 -14.63
CA TYR A 38 -63.02 -19.38 -15.35
C TYR A 38 -62.33 -20.67 -14.86
N PRO A 39 -61.76 -21.49 -15.76
CA PRO A 39 -61.07 -22.72 -15.35
C PRO A 39 -59.76 -22.41 -14.61
N PRO A 40 -59.38 -23.21 -13.59
CA PRO A 40 -58.20 -22.94 -12.77
C PRO A 40 -56.90 -23.04 -13.58
N THR A 41 -56.08 -22.00 -13.51
CA THR A 41 -54.78 -21.92 -14.16
C THR A 41 -53.72 -22.67 -13.35
N LYS A 42 -53.01 -23.61 -13.98
CA LYS A 42 -51.89 -24.31 -13.33
C LYS A 42 -50.69 -23.38 -13.18
N VAL A 43 -50.13 -23.30 -11.98
CA VAL A 43 -48.91 -22.55 -11.66
C VAL A 43 -47.88 -23.49 -11.06
N ALA A 44 -46.60 -23.26 -11.38
CA ALA A 44 -45.49 -23.98 -10.78
C ALA A 44 -45.20 -23.39 -9.38
N LEU A 45 -45.12 -24.25 -8.37
CA LEU A 45 -44.78 -23.87 -7.00
C LEU A 45 -43.39 -24.38 -6.65
N ALA A 46 -42.63 -23.55 -5.92
CA ALA A 46 -41.37 -23.94 -5.29
C ALA A 46 -41.40 -23.53 -3.82
N THR A 47 -40.94 -24.41 -2.94
CA THR A 47 -40.88 -24.15 -1.49
C THR A 47 -39.68 -23.26 -1.17
N ALA A 48 -39.91 -22.11 -0.54
CA ALA A 48 -38.83 -21.23 -0.11
C ALA A 48 -38.01 -21.90 1.00
N GLN A 49 -36.69 -21.97 0.80
CA GLN A 49 -35.74 -22.47 1.80
C GLN A 49 -34.87 -21.32 2.28
N SER A 50 -34.75 -21.15 3.60
CA SER A 50 -33.85 -20.18 4.20
C SER A 50 -32.44 -20.76 4.23
N ALA A 51 -31.52 -20.15 3.49
CA ALA A 51 -30.11 -20.48 3.51
C ALA A 51 -29.31 -19.22 3.85
N GLU A 52 -28.29 -19.35 4.72
CA GLU A 52 -27.36 -18.26 4.99
C GLU A 52 -26.42 -18.10 3.79
N LEU A 53 -26.64 -17.05 2.99
CA LEU A 53 -25.70 -16.67 1.94
C LEU A 53 -24.62 -15.75 2.54
N PRO A 54 -23.34 -16.13 2.51
CA PRO A 54 -22.28 -15.23 2.94
C PRO A 54 -22.22 -14.04 1.98
N ASN A 55 -22.37 -12.83 2.53
CA ASN A 55 -22.24 -11.60 1.76
C ASN A 55 -20.76 -11.27 1.54
N THR A 56 -20.17 -11.79 0.47
CA THR A 56 -18.77 -11.54 0.10
C THR A 56 -18.66 -10.32 -0.80
N MET A 57 -17.97 -9.28 -0.34
CA MET A 57 -17.59 -8.13 -1.16
C MET A 57 -16.23 -8.38 -1.79
N HIS A 58 -16.14 -8.28 -3.12
CA HIS A 58 -14.87 -8.33 -3.84
C HIS A 58 -14.34 -6.91 -4.08
N GLY A 59 -13.10 -6.67 -3.70
CA GLY A 59 -12.38 -5.43 -3.97
C GLY A 59 -11.02 -5.73 -4.56
N VAL A 60 -10.54 -4.84 -5.43
CA VAL A 60 -9.15 -4.85 -5.90
C VAL A 60 -8.36 -3.93 -4.98
N GLY A 61 -7.28 -4.44 -4.40
CA GLY A 61 -6.33 -3.68 -3.60
C GLY A 61 -4.91 -3.84 -4.14
N GLU A 62 -4.10 -2.81 -3.96
CA GLU A 62 -2.68 -2.84 -4.26
C GLU A 62 -1.91 -3.13 -2.96
N LEU A 63 -0.93 -4.03 -3.02
CA LEU A 63 -0.09 -4.36 -1.87
C LEU A 63 1.25 -3.66 -2.00
N GLU A 64 1.57 -2.78 -1.06
CA GLU A 64 2.88 -2.14 -0.98
C GLU A 64 3.72 -2.71 0.18
N ALA A 65 5.03 -2.77 -0.01
CA ALA A 65 5.94 -3.12 1.07
C ALA A 65 5.88 -2.04 2.17
N ALA A 66 5.60 -2.41 3.42
CA ALA A 66 5.47 -1.40 4.49
C ALA A 66 6.78 -0.64 4.78
N ARG A 67 7.92 -1.16 4.33
CA ARG A 67 9.23 -0.52 4.47
C ARG A 67 9.98 -0.64 3.15
N GLN A 68 10.20 0.50 2.51
CA GLN A 68 11.02 0.60 1.30
C GLN A 68 11.97 1.79 1.45
N VAL A 69 13.27 1.56 1.25
CA VAL A 69 14.29 2.60 1.35
C VAL A 69 15.26 2.50 0.19
N TYR A 70 15.50 3.64 -0.46
CA TYR A 70 16.61 3.78 -1.41
C TYR A 70 17.90 4.00 -0.63
N LEU A 71 18.84 3.08 -0.76
CA LEU A 71 20.17 3.27 -0.25
C LEU A 71 20.95 4.17 -1.19
N ALA A 72 21.53 5.22 -0.62
CA ALA A 72 22.39 6.16 -1.32
C ALA A 72 23.78 6.20 -0.67
N ALA A 73 24.78 6.62 -1.43
CA ALA A 73 26.11 6.84 -0.89
C ALA A 73 26.10 8.05 0.06
N GLU A 74 26.61 7.88 1.28
CA GLU A 74 26.73 8.98 2.25
C GLU A 74 27.92 9.90 1.92
N THR A 75 28.97 9.33 1.33
CA THR A 75 30.18 10.05 0.91
C THR A 75 30.54 9.70 -0.53
N ASN A 76 31.29 10.59 -1.17
CA ASN A 76 31.86 10.34 -2.49
C ASN A 76 33.02 9.33 -2.42
N GLY A 77 33.18 8.54 -3.48
CA GLY A 77 34.28 7.58 -3.60
C GLY A 77 34.06 6.54 -4.69
N ARG A 78 35.12 5.80 -5.01
CA ARG A 78 35.06 4.68 -5.95
C ARG A 78 34.56 3.43 -5.24
N ILE A 79 33.67 2.68 -5.88
CA ILE A 79 33.24 1.36 -5.42
C ILE A 79 34.43 0.40 -5.49
N ALA A 80 34.83 -0.15 -4.35
CA ALA A 80 35.84 -1.19 -4.25
C ALA A 80 35.22 -2.56 -4.54
N THR A 81 34.15 -2.91 -3.84
CA THR A 81 33.49 -4.21 -3.96
C THR A 81 31.98 -4.11 -3.76
N ILE A 82 31.24 -4.98 -4.44
CA ILE A 82 29.79 -5.16 -4.26
C ILE A 82 29.53 -6.57 -3.72
N HIS A 83 28.86 -6.66 -2.57
CA HIS A 83 28.64 -7.91 -1.83
C HIS A 83 27.20 -8.43 -1.93
N PHE A 84 26.44 -7.99 -2.94
CA PHE A 84 25.06 -8.44 -3.15
C PHE A 84 24.73 -8.66 -4.62
N ALA A 85 23.74 -9.51 -4.86
CA ALA A 85 23.07 -9.69 -6.14
C ALA A 85 21.64 -9.13 -6.11
N SER A 86 21.11 -8.72 -7.26
CA SER A 86 19.72 -8.27 -7.38
C SER A 86 18.76 -9.40 -6.98
N GLY A 87 17.78 -9.09 -6.13
CA GLY A 87 16.81 -10.07 -5.60
C GLY A 87 17.30 -10.88 -4.40
N GLN A 88 18.52 -10.63 -3.90
CA GLN A 88 19.06 -11.33 -2.75
C GLN A 88 18.38 -10.89 -1.44
N THR A 89 18.13 -11.85 -0.54
CA THR A 89 17.72 -11.57 0.85
C THR A 89 18.92 -11.14 1.67
N VAL A 90 18.78 -10.05 2.42
CA VAL A 90 19.82 -9.46 3.26
C VAL A 90 19.32 -9.24 4.67
N THR A 91 20.24 -9.29 5.63
CA THR A 91 19.94 -9.01 7.04
C THR A 91 20.38 -7.59 7.43
N ALA A 92 19.79 -7.05 8.50
CA ALA A 92 20.15 -5.77 9.07
C ALA A 92 21.65 -5.74 9.42
N GLY A 93 22.34 -4.69 8.98
CA GLY A 93 23.79 -4.51 9.18
C GLY A 93 24.67 -5.24 8.16
N GLN A 94 24.12 -6.05 7.25
CA GLN A 94 24.90 -6.70 6.19
C GLN A 94 25.53 -5.65 5.27
N ILE A 95 26.81 -5.82 4.95
CA ILE A 95 27.55 -4.95 4.03
C ILE A 95 27.09 -5.26 2.60
N LEU A 96 26.70 -4.23 1.86
CA LEU A 96 26.23 -4.33 0.49
C LEU A 96 27.24 -3.76 -0.48
N VAL A 97 27.74 -2.56 -0.20
CA VAL A 97 28.74 -1.88 -1.04
C VAL A 97 29.83 -1.32 -0.16
N LYS A 98 31.08 -1.57 -0.55
CA LYS A 98 32.24 -0.95 0.08
C LYS A 98 32.88 0.02 -0.90
N LEU A 99 33.01 1.28 -0.48
CA LEU A 99 33.78 2.28 -1.20
C LEU A 99 35.26 2.15 -0.80
N ASN A 100 36.15 2.61 -1.66
CA ASN A 100 37.59 2.61 -1.39
C ASN A 100 37.90 3.47 -0.15
N ASP A 101 38.27 2.80 0.94
CA ASP A 101 38.63 3.36 2.25
C ASP A 101 40.14 3.24 2.56
N GLU A 102 40.97 2.82 1.59
CA GLU A 102 42.43 2.65 1.78
C GLU A 102 43.11 3.89 2.40
N PRO A 103 42.85 5.13 1.93
CA PRO A 103 43.47 6.31 2.54
C PRO A 103 43.08 6.49 4.02
N GLU A 104 41.81 6.25 4.37
CA GLU A 104 41.33 6.37 5.74
C GLU A 104 41.84 5.24 6.63
N GLN A 105 42.02 4.03 6.10
CA GLN A 105 42.64 2.92 6.84
C GLN A 105 44.11 3.22 7.16
N ALA A 106 44.87 3.76 6.20
CA ALA A 106 46.24 4.21 6.42
C ALA A 106 46.32 5.32 7.49
N GLU A 107 45.40 6.28 7.44
CA GLU A 107 45.30 7.35 8.43
C GLU A 107 44.92 6.83 9.82
N LEU A 108 44.01 5.87 9.90
CA LEU A 108 43.65 5.20 11.15
C LEU A 108 44.87 4.52 11.78
N LEU A 109 45.69 3.81 10.99
CA LEU A 109 46.92 3.18 11.46
C LEU A 109 47.93 4.21 11.99
N ARG A 110 48.09 5.34 11.28
CA ARG A 110 48.95 6.45 11.71
C ARG A 110 48.52 7.00 13.08
N LEU A 111 47.23 7.26 13.26
CA LEU A 111 46.68 7.77 14.52
C LEU A 111 46.76 6.74 15.65
N GLN A 112 46.59 5.45 15.37
CA GLN A 112 46.76 4.39 16.37
C GLN A 112 48.20 4.31 16.90
N ALA A 113 49.19 4.49 16.03
CA ALA A 113 50.60 4.57 16.44
C ALA A 113 50.85 5.82 17.32
N GLN A 114 50.25 6.95 16.97
CA GLN A 114 50.33 8.18 17.79
C GLN A 114 49.67 8.01 19.15
N LEU A 115 48.50 7.38 19.22
CA LEU A 115 47.81 7.10 20.47
C LEU A 115 48.71 6.24 21.38
N THR A 116 49.30 5.18 20.83
CA THR A 116 50.22 4.31 21.59
C THR A 116 51.39 5.10 22.18
N ASN A 117 51.92 6.07 21.45
CA ASN A 117 52.99 6.94 21.94
C ASN A 117 52.49 7.89 23.05
N ALA A 118 51.34 8.54 22.83
CA ALA A 118 50.73 9.45 23.80
C ALA A 118 50.34 8.74 25.10
N GLU A 119 49.83 7.51 25.03
CA GLU A 119 49.53 6.67 26.20
C GLU A 119 50.79 6.33 27.00
N LYS A 120 51.88 5.98 26.32
CA LYS A 120 53.18 5.74 26.99
C LYS A 120 53.69 7.01 27.66
N LEU A 121 53.56 8.16 27.01
CA LEU A 121 53.98 9.44 27.58
C LEU A 121 53.12 9.81 28.80
N TYR A 122 51.80 9.72 28.69
CA TYR A 122 50.89 9.96 29.81
C TYR A 122 51.18 9.04 30.99
N SER A 123 51.38 7.73 30.74
CA SER A 123 51.70 6.75 31.78
C SER A 123 53.01 7.11 32.50
N ARG A 124 54.06 7.49 31.76
CA ARG A 124 55.35 7.95 32.33
C ARG A 124 55.18 9.23 33.14
N THR A 125 54.49 10.24 32.61
CA THR A 125 54.24 11.51 33.31
C THR A 125 53.42 11.30 34.56
N ARG A 126 52.41 10.42 34.54
CA ARG A 126 51.62 10.05 35.71
C ARG A 126 52.47 9.40 36.80
N GLN A 127 53.39 8.50 36.43
CA GLN A 127 54.35 7.92 37.38
C GLN A 127 55.29 8.98 37.97
N LEU A 128 55.79 9.92 37.17
CA LEU A 128 56.65 11.01 37.66
C LEU A 128 55.90 11.99 38.57
N TYR A 129 54.64 12.30 38.24
CA TYR A 129 53.75 13.12 39.07
C TYR A 129 53.50 12.46 40.43
N SER A 130 53.25 11.14 40.45
CA SER A 130 53.10 10.39 41.73
C SER A 130 54.35 10.40 42.62
N LYS A 131 55.52 10.65 42.02
CA LYS A 131 56.80 10.82 42.72
C LYS A 131 57.12 12.30 43.02
N ASN A 132 56.19 13.22 42.81
CA ASN A 132 56.37 14.68 42.93
C ASN A 132 57.49 15.26 42.04
N VAL A 133 57.81 14.60 40.92
CA VAL A 133 58.87 15.04 39.98
C VAL A 133 58.30 15.88 38.84
N ALA A 134 57.06 15.62 38.42
CA ALA A 134 56.40 16.34 37.32
C ALA A 134 55.34 17.33 37.84
N ALA A 135 55.15 18.44 37.13
CA ALA A 135 54.09 19.42 37.42
C ALA A 135 52.71 18.90 37.01
N ALA A 136 51.65 19.33 37.73
CA ALA A 136 50.26 18.99 37.39
C ALA A 136 49.90 19.41 35.96
N ALA A 137 50.31 20.62 35.55
CA ALA A 137 50.11 21.13 34.19
C ALA A 137 50.70 20.20 33.10
N GLN A 138 51.82 19.53 33.38
CA GLN A 138 52.42 18.59 32.44
C GLN A 138 51.59 17.30 32.33
N LEU A 139 51.04 16.81 33.44
CA LEU A 139 50.14 15.66 33.44
C LEU A 139 48.88 15.97 32.64
N ASP A 140 48.24 17.11 32.91
CA ASP A 140 47.01 17.55 32.23
C ASP A 140 47.24 17.77 30.72
N SER A 141 48.41 18.31 30.35
CA SER A 141 48.82 18.45 28.95
C SER A 141 48.93 17.10 28.24
N THR A 142 49.61 16.11 28.85
CA THR A 142 49.73 14.76 28.26
C THR A 142 48.41 13.99 28.21
N LEU A 143 47.52 14.25 29.17
CA LEU A 143 46.17 13.71 29.19
C LEU A 143 45.33 14.27 28.04
N SER A 144 45.37 15.59 27.87
CA SER A 144 44.65 16.29 26.80
C SER A 144 45.12 15.85 25.42
N GLU A 145 46.44 15.71 25.22
CA GLU A 145 47.01 15.21 23.97
C GLU A 145 46.51 13.81 23.60
N ARG A 146 46.50 12.88 24.57
CA ARG A 146 45.93 11.54 24.38
C ARG A 146 44.46 11.64 23.95
N ASP A 147 43.67 12.46 24.65
CA ASP A 147 42.23 12.57 24.39
C ASP A 147 41.92 13.21 23.03
N MET A 148 42.74 14.16 22.58
CA MET A 148 42.66 14.70 21.21
C MET A 148 42.90 13.61 20.16
N ILE A 149 43.93 12.77 20.33
CA ILE A 149 44.20 11.67 19.38
C ILE A 149 43.06 10.64 19.37
N VAL A 150 42.49 10.32 20.55
CA VAL A 150 41.32 9.43 20.65
C VAL A 150 40.12 10.01 19.88
N ALA A 151 39.89 11.32 19.97
CA ALA A 151 38.85 12.00 19.22
C ALA A 151 39.09 11.91 17.70
N SER A 152 40.32 12.16 17.24
CA SER A 152 40.71 12.02 15.83
C SER A 152 40.51 10.58 15.30
N ILE A 153 40.85 9.57 16.09
CA ILE A 153 40.59 8.15 15.72
C ILE A 153 39.09 7.90 15.56
N ARG A 154 38.25 8.46 16.43
CA ARG A 154 36.80 8.31 16.33
C ARG A 154 36.26 8.98 15.06
N GLU A 155 36.78 10.14 14.70
CA GLU A 155 36.42 10.84 13.46
C GLU A 155 36.74 9.99 12.23
N VAL A 156 37.97 9.46 12.14
CA VAL A 156 38.39 8.63 10.99
C VAL A 156 37.58 7.34 10.91
N LYS A 157 37.28 6.71 12.05
CA LYS A 157 36.39 5.53 12.08
C LYS A 157 34.99 5.83 11.58
N ALA A 158 34.42 6.99 11.91
CA ALA A 158 33.13 7.41 11.39
C ALA A 158 33.17 7.59 9.87
N ARG A 159 34.24 8.18 9.33
CA ARG A 159 34.47 8.35 7.89
C ARG A 159 34.58 6.99 7.16
N ILE A 160 35.28 6.02 7.74
CA ILE A 160 35.35 4.63 7.22
C ILE A 160 33.95 3.98 7.23
N ALA A 161 33.17 4.19 8.29
CA ALA A 161 31.82 3.66 8.38
C ALA A 161 30.90 4.24 7.29
N GLN A 162 31.00 5.54 6.99
CA GLN A 162 30.25 6.20 5.90
C GLN A 162 30.61 5.65 4.51
N LYS A 163 31.83 5.11 4.34
CA LYS A 163 32.28 4.42 3.12
C LYS A 163 31.78 2.97 3.00
N THR A 164 31.05 2.48 4.00
CA THR A 164 30.48 1.12 4.00
C THR A 164 28.96 1.20 4.03
N ILE A 165 28.32 0.92 2.89
CA ILE A 165 26.87 0.94 2.77
C ILE A 165 26.32 -0.39 3.27
N LYS A 166 25.47 -0.34 4.29
CA LYS A 166 24.87 -1.50 4.95
C LYS A 166 23.35 -1.52 4.80
N ALA A 167 22.76 -2.71 4.91
CA ALA A 167 21.32 -2.86 4.98
C ALA A 167 20.77 -2.31 6.31
N PRO A 168 19.77 -1.41 6.31
CA PRO A 168 19.20 -0.83 7.54
C PRO A 168 18.22 -1.77 8.25
N PHE A 169 17.67 -2.76 7.55
CA PHE A 169 16.74 -3.77 8.08
C PHE A 169 16.78 -5.04 7.21
N ASP A 170 16.18 -6.12 7.73
CA ASP A 170 16.05 -7.38 7.00
C ASP A 170 15.07 -7.24 5.82
N GLY A 171 15.48 -7.66 4.63
CA GLY A 171 14.67 -7.46 3.44
C GLY A 171 15.26 -8.06 2.17
N ILE A 172 14.67 -7.70 1.04
CA ILE A 172 15.11 -8.12 -0.29
C ILE A 172 15.68 -6.90 -1.00
N VAL A 173 16.90 -7.05 -1.52
CA VAL A 173 17.56 -6.03 -2.33
C VAL A 173 16.95 -6.05 -3.73
N GLY A 174 16.54 -4.89 -4.22
CA GLY A 174 16.04 -4.68 -5.57
C GLY A 174 17.16 -4.71 -6.60
N ILE A 175 16.95 -3.97 -7.69
CA ILE A 175 17.89 -3.93 -8.80
C ILE A 175 19.14 -3.16 -8.39
N LYS A 176 20.30 -3.73 -8.70
CA LYS A 176 21.60 -3.08 -8.59
C LYS A 176 21.70 -1.92 -9.60
N LEU A 177 21.89 -0.69 -9.12
CA LEU A 177 22.03 0.51 -9.97
C LEU A 177 23.48 0.92 -10.24
N VAL A 178 24.45 0.21 -9.66
CA VAL A 178 25.86 0.58 -9.69
C VAL A 178 26.79 -0.58 -10.05
N HIS A 179 27.99 -0.27 -10.52
CA HIS A 179 28.98 -1.25 -10.94
C HIS A 179 30.29 -1.14 -10.15
N GLU A 180 31.01 -2.25 -10.00
CA GLU A 180 32.34 -2.24 -9.38
C GLU A 180 33.28 -1.31 -10.15
N GLY A 181 34.08 -0.53 -9.43
CA GLY A 181 34.95 0.48 -10.02
C GLY A 181 34.25 1.79 -10.43
N GLN A 182 32.92 1.90 -10.38
CA GLN A 182 32.20 3.16 -10.61
C GLN A 182 32.53 4.18 -9.50
N TYR A 183 32.56 5.46 -9.85
CA TYR A 183 32.67 6.55 -8.89
C TYR A 183 31.27 7.02 -8.49
N LEU A 184 31.00 7.10 -7.19
CA LEU A 184 29.73 7.58 -6.64
C LEU A 184 29.92 8.96 -6.02
N ASN A 185 28.89 9.80 -6.17
CA ASN A 185 28.75 11.05 -5.45
C ASN A 185 27.86 10.87 -4.21
N ALA A 186 27.98 11.78 -3.24
CA ALA A 186 27.09 11.78 -2.08
C ALA A 186 25.62 12.00 -2.52
N GLY A 187 24.72 11.16 -2.02
CA GLY A 187 23.29 11.15 -2.39
C GLY A 187 22.95 10.31 -3.63
N GLU A 188 23.94 9.74 -4.32
CA GLU A 188 23.70 8.87 -5.48
C GLU A 188 23.11 7.52 -5.05
N ARG A 189 22.05 7.08 -5.74
CA ARG A 189 21.28 5.87 -5.39
C ARG A 189 22.02 4.61 -5.84
N VAL A 190 22.12 3.66 -4.94
CA VAL A 190 22.87 2.40 -5.11
C VAL A 190 21.94 1.22 -5.37
N CYS A 191 20.93 1.06 -4.51
CA CYS A 191 19.92 0.01 -4.62
C CYS A 191 18.68 0.36 -3.80
N LEU A 192 17.60 -0.38 -4.05
CA LEU A 192 16.38 -0.34 -3.26
C LEU A 192 16.37 -1.52 -2.30
N ILE A 193 15.92 -1.34 -1.05
CA ILE A 193 15.62 -2.47 -0.16
C ILE A 193 14.15 -2.41 0.22
N SER A 194 13.49 -3.55 0.07
CA SER A 194 12.09 -3.77 0.45
C SER A 194 12.01 -4.74 1.63
N GLY A 195 11.23 -4.40 2.65
CA GLY A 195 11.06 -5.22 3.84
C GLY A 195 10.18 -6.45 3.56
N CYS A 196 10.49 -7.57 4.19
CA CYS A 196 9.77 -8.83 4.01
C CYS A 196 8.54 -9.00 4.94
N LYS A 197 8.25 -8.03 5.83
CA LYS A 197 7.09 -8.07 6.76
C LYS A 197 6.80 -6.71 7.44
N PRO A 198 5.53 -6.38 7.76
CA PRO A 198 4.28 -6.76 7.07
C PRO A 198 4.07 -5.95 5.78
N LEU A 199 3.12 -6.33 4.93
CA LEU A 199 2.68 -5.53 3.79
C LEU A 199 1.64 -4.51 4.26
N LYS A 200 1.61 -3.33 3.63
CA LYS A 200 0.56 -2.33 3.88
C LYS A 200 -0.58 -2.56 2.89
N THR A 201 -1.82 -2.54 3.38
CA THR A 201 -3.07 -2.64 2.61
C THR A 201 -3.61 -1.25 2.32
#